data_AF-A0AAD9C6K3-F1
#
_entry.id   AF-A0AAD9C6K3-F1
#
_cell.length_a   1.000
_cell.length_b   1.000
_cell.length_c   1.000
_cell.angle_alpha   90.00
_cell.angle_beta   90.00
_cell.angle_gamma   90.00
#
_symmetry.space_group_name_H-M   'P 1'
#
loop_
_entity.id
_entity.type
_entity.pdbx_description
1 polymer ?
#
loop_
_entity_poly.entity_id
_entity_poly.type
_entity_poly.pdbx_seq_one_letter_code
_entity_poly.pdbx_strand_id
1 'polypeptide(L)'
;MSLSPERASELKQIIHNHLLKMNIHGRIREVLAETVREDHGPAHRSLSQADFLRALQHRGIIDDVMKDLQFTQEVLTDAEPGSPPKPATHFVDKNITQLKKTNIDPSRRHLYLQVLGGKAFLEHLQESEPLPGQVCSTFTVYLHFRNQRFRSKPVPCACEPDLREGFLLEIHREGTGEGSKMADGTTMLSLCDPVHLVLIKTDTSSETMLVSSYFLDWRVVLCSPNGKTCFAVELMGVGSECKVPAGVLTVGLELYPPLTDTLSDDIISTQQSLERQRTAEKERLFLVYAKQWWREFLQIRPSHQSKMVKIFAQNGVNRPVCSYVHVLRAGACWRAPDRRPASGKGDCEDHATLLCSLLLGFGLDAYVCVGTKAKGTPHTWVLTRGTDGSITFWESLTAHRYVHRAIDPDAPPLAPQPKPTSPYRTVGCVFNHHTFRANCQPSDAVELCVFDFQNQSRWKAMSQEALKSVCAPGSTTSLPPLPPLCAPSLDPAAASNQLELELRSLVSEHRKDLDLATLWDDQLSYLLSSALSAYELERCSGVSCGNEEFQDAVRRAVPDGHTFKGFPIHFLHRNARRAFATCLRSPFCEEIVCCRGDHVRLAVRVRVFAYPESACAVWLMFAVKYRSVL
;
A
#
# COMPACT_ATOMS: atom_id res chain seq x y z
N MET A 1 26.38 -19.05 -29.51
CA MET A 1 25.93 -20.35 -28.96
C MET A 1 25.74 -21.29 -30.15
N SER A 2 26.53 -22.36 -30.28
CA SER A 2 26.41 -23.35 -31.35
C SER A 2 25.43 -24.46 -30.96
N LEU A 3 24.57 -24.87 -31.89
CA LEU A 3 23.62 -25.99 -31.74
C LEU A 3 24.37 -27.32 -31.64
N SER A 4 23.85 -28.28 -30.85
CA SER A 4 24.43 -29.63 -30.78
C SER A 4 24.35 -30.34 -32.14
N PRO A 5 25.38 -31.13 -32.52
CA PRO A 5 25.47 -31.73 -33.86
C PRO A 5 24.30 -32.68 -34.18
N GLU A 6 23.72 -33.33 -33.17
CA GLU A 6 22.55 -34.20 -33.33
C GLU A 6 21.29 -33.40 -33.68
N ARG A 7 20.99 -32.31 -32.96
CA ARG A 7 19.86 -31.43 -33.28
C ARG A 7 20.04 -30.71 -34.61
N ALA A 8 21.28 -30.38 -34.99
CA ALA A 8 21.57 -29.81 -36.30
C ALA A 8 21.31 -30.82 -37.44
N SER A 9 21.53 -32.11 -37.22
CA SER A 9 21.23 -33.17 -38.19
C SER A 9 19.72 -33.39 -38.33
N GLU A 10 18.99 -33.44 -37.21
CA GLU A 10 17.52 -33.54 -37.22
C GLU A 10 16.86 -32.34 -37.90
N LEU A 11 17.33 -31.12 -37.61
CA LEU A 11 16.86 -29.90 -38.27
C LEU A 11 17.12 -29.93 -39.77
N LYS A 12 18.30 -30.42 -40.21
CA LYS A 12 18.60 -30.57 -41.64
C LYS A 12 17.67 -31.59 -42.31
N GLN A 13 17.36 -32.70 -41.64
CA GLN A 13 16.45 -33.71 -42.17
C GLN A 13 15.01 -33.19 -42.30
N ILE A 14 14.53 -32.43 -41.29
CA ILE A 14 13.20 -31.81 -41.29
C ILE A 14 13.11 -30.77 -42.42
N ILE A 15 14.11 -29.89 -42.55
CA ILE A 15 14.18 -28.90 -43.62
C ILE A 15 14.20 -29.61 -44.98
N HIS A 16 15.00 -30.66 -45.16
CA HIS A 16 15.08 -31.38 -46.43
C HIS A 16 13.74 -32.03 -46.83
N ASN A 17 13.07 -32.70 -45.90
CA ASN A 17 11.74 -33.29 -46.15
C ASN A 17 10.68 -32.22 -46.45
N HIS A 18 10.75 -31.07 -45.78
CA HIS A 18 9.84 -29.95 -46.02
C HIS A 18 10.06 -29.31 -47.40
N LEU A 19 11.32 -29.14 -47.81
CA LEU A 19 11.68 -28.60 -49.12
C LEU A 19 11.20 -29.50 -50.27
N LEU A 20 11.22 -30.83 -50.08
CA LEU A 20 10.65 -31.79 -51.02
C LEU A 20 9.12 -31.71 -51.08
N LYS A 21 8.44 -31.61 -49.94
CA LYS A 21 6.96 -31.55 -49.87
C LYS A 21 6.38 -30.33 -50.58
N MET A 22 7.08 -29.19 -50.56
CA MET A 22 6.66 -27.96 -51.24
C MET A 22 7.11 -27.88 -52.72
N ASN A 23 7.74 -28.94 -53.25
CA ASN A 23 8.29 -29.01 -54.61
C ASN A 23 9.19 -27.80 -54.99
N ILE A 24 9.95 -27.29 -54.02
CA ILE A 24 10.79 -26.09 -54.22
C ILE A 24 11.91 -26.39 -55.22
N HIS A 25 12.42 -27.61 -55.25
CA HIS A 25 13.40 -28.04 -56.25
C HIS A 25 12.84 -28.02 -57.68
N GLY A 26 11.53 -28.26 -57.86
CA GLY A 26 10.85 -28.09 -59.16
C GLY A 26 10.76 -26.62 -59.56
N ARG A 27 10.33 -25.75 -58.64
CA ARG A 27 10.26 -24.29 -58.86
C ARG A 27 11.62 -23.68 -59.16
N ILE A 28 12.68 -24.10 -58.45
CA ILE A 28 14.07 -23.68 -58.71
C ILE A 28 14.51 -24.13 -60.12
N ARG A 29 14.13 -25.34 -60.56
CA ARG A 29 14.46 -25.87 -61.89
C ARG A 29 13.74 -25.12 -63.01
N GLU A 30 12.49 -24.70 -62.80
CA GLU A 30 11.77 -23.82 -63.73
C GLU A 30 12.45 -22.46 -63.88
N VAL A 31 12.87 -21.84 -62.76
CA VAL A 31 13.59 -20.56 -62.80
C VAL A 31 14.92 -20.70 -63.53
N LEU A 32 15.66 -21.80 -63.29
CA LEU A 32 16.88 -22.12 -64.04
C LEU A 32 16.61 -22.28 -65.55
N ALA A 33 15.55 -23.01 -65.92
CA ALA A 33 15.18 -23.22 -67.32
C ALA A 33 14.73 -21.92 -68.03
N GLU A 34 14.10 -20.99 -67.32
CA GLU A 34 13.80 -19.64 -67.83
C GLU A 34 15.06 -18.80 -68.02
N THR A 35 15.94 -18.75 -67.01
CA THR A 35 17.17 -17.96 -67.09
C THR A 35 18.16 -18.47 -68.15
N VAL A 36 18.12 -19.77 -68.49
CA VAL A 36 18.94 -20.35 -69.56
C VAL A 36 18.29 -20.15 -70.96
N ARG A 37 16.97 -20.00 -71.05
CA ARG A 37 16.28 -19.68 -72.32
C ARG A 37 16.48 -18.22 -72.76
N GLU A 38 16.67 -17.30 -71.82
CA GLU A 38 16.94 -15.87 -72.10
C GLU A 38 18.37 -15.59 -72.59
N ASP A 39 19.29 -16.57 -72.55
CA ASP A 39 20.72 -16.39 -72.87
C ASP A 39 21.12 -16.72 -74.33
N HIS A 40 20.19 -16.68 -75.29
CA HIS A 40 20.48 -16.92 -76.73
C HIS A 40 20.86 -15.64 -77.51
N GLY A 41 21.34 -14.60 -76.83
CA GLY A 41 21.95 -13.40 -77.45
C GLY A 41 23.49 -13.50 -77.48
N PRO A 42 24.20 -12.89 -78.46
CA PRO A 42 25.57 -13.24 -78.82
C PRO A 42 26.66 -12.73 -77.85
N ALA A 43 26.36 -12.54 -76.58
CA ALA A 43 27.31 -12.15 -75.54
C ALA A 43 27.10 -13.03 -74.30
N HIS A 44 27.69 -14.24 -74.33
CA HIS A 44 27.68 -15.19 -73.21
C HIS A 44 28.18 -14.53 -71.92
N ARG A 45 27.27 -14.30 -70.97
CA ARG A 45 27.60 -13.86 -69.62
C ARG A 45 27.21 -14.97 -68.64
N SER A 46 28.19 -15.69 -68.12
CA SER A 46 27.97 -16.76 -67.14
C SER A 46 27.21 -16.22 -65.92
N LEU A 47 25.97 -16.68 -65.73
CA LEU A 47 25.11 -16.27 -64.61
C LEU A 47 25.78 -16.58 -63.26
N SER A 48 25.96 -15.55 -62.43
CA SER A 48 26.58 -15.69 -61.12
C SER A 48 25.58 -16.22 -60.08
N GLN A 49 26.07 -16.94 -59.06
CA GLN A 49 25.23 -17.46 -57.97
C GLN A 49 24.43 -16.33 -57.27
N ALA A 50 24.99 -15.12 -57.19
CA ALA A 50 24.33 -13.96 -56.60
C ALA A 50 23.15 -13.45 -57.45
N ASP A 51 23.23 -13.56 -58.77
CA ASP A 51 22.15 -13.17 -59.67
C ASP A 51 20.99 -14.17 -59.59
N PHE A 52 21.33 -15.46 -59.49
CA PHE A 52 20.33 -16.52 -59.30
C PHE A 52 19.60 -16.41 -57.96
N LEU A 53 20.32 -16.13 -56.87
CA LEU A 53 19.71 -15.91 -55.55
C LEU A 53 18.76 -14.70 -55.56
N ARG A 54 19.14 -13.61 -56.23
CA ARG A 54 18.25 -12.45 -56.41
C ARG A 54 17.00 -12.79 -57.22
N ALA A 55 17.11 -13.61 -58.25
CA ALA A 55 15.96 -14.05 -59.04
C ALA A 55 14.98 -14.90 -58.21
N LEU A 56 15.49 -15.81 -57.37
CA LEU A 56 14.68 -16.61 -56.46
C LEU A 56 13.98 -15.76 -55.38
N GLN A 57 14.66 -14.73 -54.89
CA GLN A 57 14.13 -13.79 -53.90
C GLN A 57 13.05 -12.89 -54.52
N HIS A 58 13.28 -12.36 -55.73
CA HIS A 58 12.29 -11.54 -56.44
C HIS A 58 11.00 -12.31 -56.78
N ARG A 59 11.10 -13.61 -57.02
CA ARG A 59 9.92 -14.48 -57.22
C ARG A 59 9.28 -14.95 -55.90
N GLY A 60 9.73 -14.45 -54.76
CA GLY A 60 9.16 -14.74 -53.43
C GLY A 60 9.36 -16.18 -52.95
N ILE A 61 10.15 -16.99 -53.68
CA ILE A 61 10.32 -18.42 -53.35
C ILE A 61 11.05 -18.56 -52.00
N ILE A 62 12.07 -17.73 -51.75
CA ILE A 62 12.82 -17.75 -50.48
C ILE A 62 11.92 -17.32 -49.31
N ASP A 63 11.08 -16.31 -49.52
CA ASP A 63 10.19 -15.81 -48.49
C ASP A 63 9.07 -16.81 -48.17
N ASP A 64 8.53 -17.51 -49.18
CA ASP A 64 7.58 -18.62 -49.00
C ASP A 64 8.19 -19.73 -48.12
N VAL A 65 9.44 -20.13 -48.37
CA VAL A 65 10.14 -21.14 -47.56
C VAL A 65 10.32 -20.67 -46.11
N MET A 66 10.72 -19.42 -45.92
CA MET A 66 10.99 -18.86 -44.59
C MET A 66 9.71 -18.63 -43.77
N LYS A 67 8.59 -18.35 -44.44
CA LYS A 67 7.29 -18.12 -43.78
C LYS A 67 6.70 -19.41 -43.23
N ASP A 68 6.89 -20.53 -43.93
CA ASP A 68 6.37 -21.84 -43.52
C ASP A 68 7.31 -22.62 -42.59
N LEU A 69 8.60 -22.23 -42.51
CA LEU A 69 9.54 -22.74 -41.50
C LEU A 69 9.35 -22.03 -40.14
N GLN A 70 8.14 -22.07 -39.58
CA GLN A 70 7.92 -21.74 -38.17
C GLN A 70 8.17 -22.98 -37.30
N PHE A 71 9.29 -23.01 -36.60
CA PHE A 71 9.60 -24.07 -35.64
C PHE A 71 8.60 -24.01 -34.48
N THR A 72 7.65 -24.94 -34.49
CA THR A 72 6.66 -25.14 -33.44
C THR A 72 7.40 -25.58 -32.17
N GLN A 73 7.62 -24.66 -31.24
CA GLN A 73 8.00 -25.02 -29.89
C GLN A 73 6.73 -25.56 -29.22
N GLU A 74 6.61 -26.88 -29.13
CA GLU A 74 5.46 -27.56 -28.54
C GLU A 74 5.17 -27.03 -27.13
N VAL A 75 4.06 -26.32 -27.01
CA VAL A 75 3.41 -25.96 -25.76
C VAL A 75 2.32 -27.02 -25.53
N LEU A 76 2.51 -27.88 -24.53
CA LEU A 76 1.41 -28.69 -23.99
C LEU A 76 0.51 -27.76 -23.16
N THR A 77 -0.70 -27.57 -23.66
CA THR A 77 -1.80 -26.83 -23.07
C THR A 77 -2.74 -27.81 -22.38
N ASP A 78 -3.20 -27.45 -21.17
CA ASP A 78 -4.55 -27.80 -20.73
C ASP A 78 -5.05 -26.72 -19.76
N ALA A 79 -6.08 -26.00 -20.21
CA ALA A 79 -7.17 -25.31 -19.46
C ALA A 79 -7.56 -23.92 -20.03
N GLU A 80 -8.62 -23.94 -20.85
CA GLU A 80 -9.78 -23.02 -20.98
C GLU A 80 -9.65 -21.47 -21.12
N PRO A 81 -10.54 -20.81 -21.90
CA PRO A 81 -10.32 -19.48 -22.46
C PRO A 81 -11.05 -18.36 -21.69
N GLY A 82 -10.31 -17.37 -21.19
CA GLY A 82 -10.89 -16.10 -20.76
C GLY A 82 -10.11 -15.32 -19.69
N SER A 83 -9.06 -14.59 -20.07
CA SER A 83 -8.68 -13.33 -19.40
C SER A 83 -7.61 -12.57 -20.22
N PRO A 84 -7.59 -11.22 -20.20
CA PRO A 84 -6.57 -10.43 -20.90
C PRO A 84 -5.19 -10.60 -20.24
N PRO A 85 -4.07 -10.31 -20.95
CA PRO A 85 -2.73 -10.62 -20.49
C PRO A 85 -2.41 -9.89 -19.17
N LYS A 86 -1.92 -10.63 -18.18
CA LYS A 86 -1.44 -10.10 -16.90
C LYS A 86 -0.20 -9.20 -17.15
N PRO A 87 -0.13 -7.99 -16.56
CA PRO A 87 1.09 -7.18 -16.62
C PRO A 87 2.20 -7.81 -15.75
N ALA A 88 3.43 -7.69 -16.24
CA ALA A 88 4.63 -8.27 -15.65
C ALA A 88 5.07 -7.51 -14.38
N THR A 89 4.57 -7.90 -13.21
CA THR A 89 4.97 -7.27 -11.91
C THR A 89 5.59 -8.25 -10.91
N HIS A 90 6.12 -9.39 -11.38
CA HIS A 90 6.89 -10.31 -10.55
C HIS A 90 8.14 -10.81 -11.28
N PHE A 91 9.27 -10.13 -11.04
CA PHE A 91 10.59 -10.75 -11.15
C PHE A 91 11.24 -10.67 -9.77
N VAL A 92 11.19 -11.76 -9.02
CA VAL A 92 12.09 -11.99 -7.88
C VAL A 92 13.16 -12.93 -8.42
N ASP A 93 14.26 -12.36 -8.94
CA ASP A 93 15.35 -13.19 -9.42
C ASP A 93 16.07 -13.84 -8.23
N LYS A 94 16.37 -15.14 -8.35
CA LYS A 94 17.13 -15.89 -7.34
C LYS A 94 18.64 -15.71 -7.47
N ASN A 95 19.10 -14.81 -8.35
CA ASN A 95 20.51 -14.44 -8.47
C ASN A 95 20.63 -12.92 -8.67
N ILE A 96 21.23 -12.25 -7.69
CA ILE A 96 21.24 -10.78 -7.52
C ILE A 96 22.18 -10.06 -8.50
N THR A 97 22.92 -10.76 -9.35
CA THR A 97 24.03 -10.14 -10.09
C THR A 97 23.71 -9.63 -11.49
N GLN A 98 22.65 -10.05 -12.18
CA GLN A 98 22.32 -9.50 -13.50
C GLN A 98 20.82 -9.64 -13.79
N LEU A 99 20.10 -8.52 -13.92
CA LEU A 99 18.77 -8.55 -14.54
C LEU A 99 18.88 -9.28 -15.88
N LYS A 100 18.08 -10.34 -16.09
CA LYS A 100 17.94 -10.92 -17.43
C LYS A 100 17.25 -9.88 -18.32
N LYS A 101 18.06 -9.12 -19.06
CA LYS A 101 17.71 -7.96 -19.92
C LYS A 101 16.67 -8.25 -21.01
N THR A 102 16.13 -9.47 -21.09
CA THR A 102 15.26 -9.96 -22.16
C THR A 102 13.77 -9.71 -21.92
N ASN A 103 13.37 -9.21 -20.74
CA ASN A 103 11.95 -9.00 -20.37
C ASN A 103 11.58 -7.54 -20.02
N ILE A 104 12.48 -6.58 -20.20
CA ILE A 104 12.19 -5.16 -19.97
C ILE A 104 11.73 -4.56 -21.30
N ASP A 105 10.58 -3.91 -21.31
CA ASP A 105 10.07 -3.20 -22.49
C ASP A 105 11.07 -2.08 -22.89
N PRO A 106 11.74 -2.19 -24.06
CA PRO A 106 12.73 -1.20 -24.48
C PRO A 106 12.09 0.13 -24.90
N SER A 107 10.76 0.19 -25.04
CA SER A 107 10.04 1.43 -25.36
C SER A 107 9.87 2.37 -24.16
N ARG A 108 10.18 1.90 -22.93
CA ARG A 108 10.00 2.64 -21.68
C ARG A 108 11.31 2.76 -20.91
N ARG A 109 11.49 3.88 -20.20
CA ARG A 109 12.61 4.05 -19.26
C ARG A 109 12.26 3.51 -17.88
N HIS A 110 13.24 2.81 -17.32
CA HIS A 110 13.17 2.21 -16.01
C HIS A 110 14.40 2.61 -15.20
N LEU A 111 14.20 2.88 -13.91
CA LEU A 111 15.23 3.04 -12.92
C LEU A 111 15.32 1.77 -12.09
N TYR A 112 16.44 1.08 -12.15
CA TYR A 112 16.71 -0.07 -11.32
C TYR A 112 17.46 0.37 -10.07
N LEU A 113 16.79 0.28 -8.91
CA LEU A 113 17.37 0.59 -7.60
C LEU A 113 17.76 -0.69 -6.90
N GLN A 114 19.02 -0.80 -6.51
CA GLN A 114 19.58 -1.93 -5.77
C GLN A 114 19.98 -1.50 -4.37
N VAL A 115 19.50 -2.19 -3.35
CA VAL A 115 20.10 -2.14 -2.01
C VAL A 115 21.20 -3.21 -2.01
N LEU A 116 22.45 -2.82 -1.80
CA LEU A 116 23.62 -3.71 -1.85
C LEU A 116 24.01 -4.27 -0.48
N GLY A 117 23.52 -3.65 0.59
CA GLY A 117 23.72 -4.07 1.97
C GLY A 117 23.44 -2.96 2.97
N GLY A 118 23.22 -3.34 4.23
CA GLY A 118 23.11 -2.42 5.36
C GLY A 118 24.30 -2.54 6.31
N LYS A 119 24.74 -1.44 6.90
CA LYS A 119 25.82 -1.38 7.90
C LYS A 119 25.51 -0.38 9.00
N ALA A 120 26.25 -0.48 10.10
CA ALA A 120 26.22 0.47 11.21
C ALA A 120 24.85 0.60 11.90
N PHE A 121 24.09 -0.48 11.99
CA PHE A 121 22.86 -0.54 12.80
C PHE A 121 23.21 -0.83 14.27
N LEU A 122 23.79 0.17 14.95
CA LEU A 122 24.46 0.00 16.24
C LEU A 122 23.54 -0.49 17.37
N GLU A 123 22.24 -0.21 17.30
CA GLU A 123 21.25 -0.70 18.27
C GLU A 123 21.12 -2.23 18.27
N HIS A 124 21.64 -2.89 17.23
CA HIS A 124 21.53 -4.33 16.99
C HIS A 124 22.88 -5.05 17.12
N LEU A 125 23.86 -4.44 17.81
CA LEU A 125 25.19 -5.04 18.06
C LEU A 125 25.14 -6.35 18.87
N GLN A 126 24.14 -6.50 19.74
CA GLN A 126 24.02 -7.63 20.66
C GLN A 126 23.00 -8.69 20.19
N GLU A 127 22.35 -8.49 19.05
CA GLU A 127 21.43 -9.49 18.51
C GLU A 127 22.23 -10.72 18.04
N SER A 128 21.87 -11.88 18.58
CA SER A 128 22.51 -13.15 18.23
C SER A 128 22.12 -13.57 16.81
N GLU A 129 23.03 -14.27 16.13
CA GLU A 129 22.70 -14.87 14.83
C GLU A 129 21.48 -15.79 14.98
N PRO A 130 20.44 -15.62 14.14
CA PRO A 130 19.20 -16.37 14.30
C PRO A 130 19.42 -17.85 13.99
N LEU A 131 19.12 -18.71 14.98
CA LEU A 131 19.10 -20.16 14.78
C LEU A 131 17.88 -20.56 13.92
N PRO A 132 17.97 -21.64 13.12
CA PRO A 132 16.85 -22.13 12.32
C PRO A 132 15.62 -22.40 13.19
N GLY A 133 14.49 -21.74 12.90
CA GLY A 133 13.24 -21.89 13.64
C GLY A 133 13.04 -20.96 14.83
N GLN A 134 14.04 -20.15 15.20
CA GLN A 134 13.90 -19.13 16.24
C GLN A 134 13.25 -17.86 15.69
N VAL A 135 12.26 -17.34 16.40
CA VAL A 135 11.62 -16.06 16.07
C VAL A 135 12.58 -14.93 16.41
N CYS A 136 12.95 -14.12 15.42
CA CYS A 136 13.84 -12.97 15.58
C CYS A 136 13.17 -11.69 15.05
N SER A 137 13.69 -10.54 15.48
CA SER A 137 13.33 -9.26 14.87
C SER A 137 13.82 -9.22 13.43
N THR A 138 13.04 -8.63 12.53
CA THR A 138 13.39 -8.51 11.11
C THR A 138 13.25 -7.09 10.60
N PHE A 139 14.17 -6.67 9.74
CA PHE A 139 14.05 -5.48 8.92
C PHE A 139 13.33 -5.78 7.60
N THR A 140 12.52 -4.84 7.14
CA THR A 140 11.99 -4.83 5.78
C THR A 140 12.10 -3.44 5.19
N VAL A 141 12.63 -3.35 3.98
CA VAL A 141 12.71 -2.10 3.20
C VAL A 141 11.45 -1.99 2.35
N TYR A 142 10.78 -0.85 2.44
CA TYR A 142 9.69 -0.46 1.58
C TYR A 142 10.16 0.69 0.70
N LEU A 143 9.72 0.67 -0.55
CA LEU A 143 10.09 1.68 -1.53
C LEU A 143 8.82 2.19 -2.18
N HIS A 144 8.69 3.50 -2.25
CA HIS A 144 7.61 4.18 -2.96
C HIS A 144 8.18 5.16 -3.98
N PHE A 145 7.68 5.06 -5.21
CA PHE A 145 7.99 5.99 -6.28
C PHE A 145 6.73 6.23 -7.11
N ARG A 146 6.19 7.45 -7.01
CA ARG A 146 4.96 7.87 -7.69
C ARG A 146 3.75 7.00 -7.32
N ASN A 147 3.25 6.15 -8.22
CA ASN A 147 2.16 5.21 -7.92
C ASN A 147 2.65 3.77 -7.76
N GLN A 148 3.97 3.57 -7.70
CA GLN A 148 4.59 2.25 -7.59
C GLN A 148 5.09 2.03 -6.15
N ARG A 149 4.71 0.89 -5.57
CA ARG A 149 5.14 0.46 -4.23
C ARG A 149 5.84 -0.88 -4.33
N PHE A 150 6.94 -1.01 -3.61
CA PHE A 150 7.72 -2.25 -3.53
C PHE A 150 8.10 -2.54 -2.08
N ARG A 151 8.43 -3.81 -1.84
CA ARG A 151 8.75 -4.34 -0.51
C ARG A 151 9.81 -5.42 -0.65
N SER A 152 10.87 -5.33 0.15
CA SER A 152 11.89 -6.38 0.23
C SER A 152 11.40 -7.60 1.00
N LYS A 153 12.16 -8.69 0.90
CA LYS A 153 12.04 -9.80 1.86
C LYS A 153 12.41 -9.31 3.27
N PRO A 154 11.78 -9.86 4.33
CA PRO A 154 12.23 -9.64 5.70
C PRO A 154 13.62 -10.24 5.90
N VAL A 155 14.53 -9.48 6.48
CA VAL A 155 15.90 -9.88 6.81
C VAL A 155 16.08 -9.77 8.32
N PRO A 156 16.71 -10.74 9.02
CA PRO A 156 16.99 -10.61 10.44
C PRO A 156 17.69 -9.31 10.79
N CYS A 157 17.29 -8.69 11.90
CA CYS A 157 17.98 -7.52 12.42
C CYS A 157 19.39 -7.93 12.88
N ALA A 158 20.36 -7.07 12.55
CA ALA A 158 21.77 -7.23 12.84
C ALA A 158 22.47 -5.87 12.68
N CYS A 159 23.70 -5.72 13.18
CA CYS A 159 24.51 -4.52 12.94
C CYS A 159 24.87 -4.33 11.44
N GLU A 160 25.06 -5.43 10.71
CA GLU A 160 25.30 -5.46 9.26
C GLU A 160 24.31 -6.40 8.55
N PRO A 161 23.04 -5.99 8.37
CA PRO A 161 22.02 -6.85 7.79
C PRO A 161 22.20 -7.02 6.27
N ASP A 162 22.02 -8.26 5.77
CA ASP A 162 22.09 -8.58 4.33
C ASP A 162 20.80 -8.16 3.60
N LEU A 163 20.60 -6.84 3.45
CA LEU A 163 19.43 -6.24 2.82
C LEU A 163 19.49 -6.24 1.28
N ARG A 164 20.20 -7.20 0.66
CA ARG A 164 20.40 -7.24 -0.79
C ARG A 164 19.09 -7.49 -1.53
N GLU A 165 18.60 -6.47 -2.23
CA GLU A 165 17.33 -6.51 -2.96
C GLU A 165 17.38 -5.53 -4.14
N GLY A 166 16.64 -5.82 -5.22
CA GLY A 166 16.54 -4.97 -6.40
C GLY A 166 15.09 -4.61 -6.74
N PHE A 167 14.86 -3.36 -7.14
CA PHE A 167 13.55 -2.80 -7.46
C PHE A 167 13.60 -2.13 -8.83
N LEU A 168 12.69 -2.50 -9.74
CA LEU A 168 12.60 -1.91 -11.08
C LEU A 168 11.45 -0.89 -11.11
N LEU A 169 11.79 0.38 -11.28
CA LEU A 169 10.88 1.52 -11.21
C LEU A 169 10.61 2.04 -12.61
N GLU A 170 9.35 2.12 -13.03
CA GLU A 170 9.01 2.73 -14.32
C GLU A 170 9.04 4.27 -14.23
N ILE A 171 9.69 4.94 -15.18
CA ILE A 171 9.71 6.40 -15.29
C ILE A 171 8.75 6.81 -16.41
N HIS A 172 7.52 7.21 -16.05
CA HIS A 172 6.51 7.68 -17.00
C HIS A 172 6.06 9.11 -16.66
N ARG A 173 5.60 9.90 -17.64
CA ARG A 173 4.96 11.21 -17.36
C ARG A 173 3.47 10.97 -17.11
N GLU A 174 2.94 11.43 -15.97
CA GLU A 174 1.50 11.47 -15.73
C GLU A 174 0.89 12.65 -16.51
N GLY A 175 0.49 12.37 -17.75
CA GLY A 175 -0.20 13.29 -18.63
C GLY A 175 -0.99 12.49 -19.67
N THR A 176 -2.29 12.74 -19.75
CA THR A 176 -3.23 12.16 -20.71
C THR A 176 -2.66 12.12 -22.14
N GLY A 177 -2.39 10.92 -22.66
CA GLY A 177 -2.11 10.68 -24.08
C GLY A 177 -0.65 10.46 -24.50
N GLU A 178 0.35 10.77 -23.65
CA GLU A 178 1.78 10.65 -24.02
C GLU A 178 2.51 9.43 -23.40
N GLY A 179 1.80 8.47 -22.83
CA GLY A 179 2.39 7.25 -22.23
C GLY A 179 3.15 6.32 -23.18
N SER A 180 3.35 6.73 -24.45
CA SER A 180 4.05 5.99 -25.50
C SER A 180 5.42 6.57 -25.87
N LYS A 181 5.79 7.77 -25.41
CA LYS A 181 7.11 8.36 -25.71
C LYS A 181 8.08 8.12 -24.55
N MET A 182 9.23 7.53 -24.87
CA MET A 182 10.34 7.33 -23.94
C MET A 182 10.79 8.68 -23.36
N ALA A 183 10.84 8.82 -22.03
CA ALA A 183 11.25 10.06 -21.37
C ALA A 183 12.70 10.43 -21.75
N ASP A 184 12.98 11.65 -22.19
CA ASP A 184 14.36 12.10 -22.45
C ASP A 184 15.05 12.64 -21.19
N GLY A 185 16.33 13.02 -21.30
CA GLY A 185 17.10 13.55 -20.16
C GLY A 185 16.46 14.78 -19.52
N THR A 186 15.91 15.70 -20.33
CA THR A 186 15.22 16.90 -19.87
C THR A 186 13.89 16.59 -19.18
N THR A 187 13.11 15.65 -19.73
CA THR A 187 11.86 15.17 -19.11
C THR A 187 12.16 14.54 -17.77
N MET A 188 13.18 13.68 -17.67
CA MET A 188 13.58 13.07 -16.40
C MET A 188 14.09 14.09 -15.38
N LEU A 189 14.84 15.11 -15.82
CA LEU A 189 15.30 16.19 -14.94
C LEU A 189 14.12 16.97 -14.34
N SER A 190 13.03 17.14 -15.08
CA SER A 190 11.81 17.82 -14.63
C SER A 190 10.98 17.02 -13.61
N LEU A 191 11.27 15.72 -13.44
CA LEU A 191 10.61 14.87 -12.45
C LEU A 191 11.26 15.11 -11.08
N CYS A 192 10.59 15.88 -10.22
CA CYS A 192 11.08 16.21 -8.89
C CYS A 192 10.65 15.22 -7.80
N ASP A 193 9.92 14.14 -8.16
CA ASP A 193 9.47 13.11 -7.22
C ASP A 193 10.66 12.28 -6.72
N PRO A 194 10.97 12.28 -5.40
CA PRO A 194 12.01 11.44 -4.85
C PRO A 194 11.55 9.98 -4.74
N VAL A 195 12.51 9.05 -4.69
CA VAL A 195 12.24 7.68 -4.25
C VAL A 195 12.19 7.67 -2.72
N HIS A 196 11.06 7.28 -2.15
CA HIS A 196 10.88 7.21 -0.70
C HIS A 196 11.24 5.81 -0.21
N LEU A 197 12.30 5.72 0.59
CA LEU A 197 12.76 4.50 1.26
C LEU A 197 12.30 4.52 2.71
N VAL A 198 11.64 3.45 3.13
CA VAL A 198 11.16 3.29 4.50
C VAL A 198 11.67 1.98 5.08
N LEU A 199 12.38 2.07 6.19
CA LEU A 199 12.87 0.90 6.93
C LEU A 199 11.94 0.61 8.11
N ILE A 200 11.38 -0.59 8.15
CA ILE A 200 10.51 -1.05 9.23
C ILE A 200 11.16 -2.22 9.95
N LYS A 201 11.23 -2.15 11.29
CA LYS A 201 11.52 -3.27 12.17
C LYS A 201 10.23 -3.98 12.52
N THR A 202 10.19 -5.30 12.38
CA THR A 202 9.14 -6.17 12.90
C THR A 202 9.73 -6.98 14.04
N ASP A 203 9.24 -6.78 15.25
CA ASP A 203 9.70 -7.51 16.43
C ASP A 203 9.15 -8.96 16.44
N THR A 204 9.69 -9.79 17.32
CA THR A 204 9.24 -11.17 17.61
C THR A 204 7.75 -11.25 17.96
N SER A 205 7.21 -10.19 18.57
CA SER A 205 5.78 -10.03 18.87
C SER A 205 4.90 -9.73 17.64
N SER A 206 5.50 -9.62 16.44
CA SER A 206 4.89 -9.14 15.19
C SER A 206 4.46 -7.67 15.21
N GLU A 207 4.88 -6.90 16.22
CA GLU A 207 4.70 -5.45 16.21
C GLU A 207 5.69 -4.80 15.25
N THR A 208 5.21 -3.81 14.51
CA THR A 208 6.05 -3.03 13.60
C THR A 208 6.39 -1.67 14.16
N MET A 209 7.63 -1.27 13.94
CA MET A 209 8.17 0.04 14.28
C MET A 209 8.82 0.64 13.04
N LEU A 210 8.51 1.91 12.77
CA LEU A 210 9.23 2.69 11.77
C LEU A 210 10.62 3.01 12.33
N VAL A 211 11.66 2.60 11.61
CA VAL A 211 13.07 2.85 11.99
C VAL A 211 13.58 4.10 11.30
N SER A 212 13.33 4.20 9.99
CA SER A 212 13.79 5.35 9.20
C SER A 212 12.88 5.60 8.00
N SER A 213 12.83 6.87 7.59
CA SER A 213 12.14 7.36 6.40
C SER A 213 13.08 8.30 5.64
N TYR A 214 13.55 7.89 4.48
CA TYR A 214 14.56 8.60 3.69
C TYR A 214 14.03 8.93 2.28
N PHE A 215 14.27 10.16 1.83
CA PHE A 215 13.92 10.60 0.47
C PHE A 215 15.17 10.67 -0.39
N LEU A 216 15.24 9.76 -1.36
CA LEU A 216 16.34 9.62 -2.30
C LEU A 216 16.06 10.40 -3.57
N ASP A 217 16.91 11.39 -3.89
CA ASP A 217 16.92 12.00 -5.23
C ASP A 217 17.66 11.07 -6.20
N TRP A 218 16.90 10.42 -7.07
CA TRP A 218 17.43 9.46 -8.03
C TRP A 218 18.11 10.11 -9.24
N ARG A 219 17.93 11.43 -9.45
CA ARG A 219 18.45 12.14 -10.63
C ARG A 219 19.98 12.17 -10.70
N VAL A 220 20.66 11.85 -9.60
CA VAL A 220 22.11 11.63 -9.57
C VAL A 220 22.59 10.59 -10.60
N VAL A 221 21.72 9.65 -11.01
CA VAL A 221 22.05 8.66 -12.05
C VAL A 221 22.18 9.28 -13.44
N LEU A 222 21.56 10.43 -13.70
CA LEU A 222 21.52 11.09 -15.02
C LEU A 222 22.87 11.69 -15.43
N CYS A 223 23.78 11.91 -14.48
CA CYS A 223 25.16 12.34 -14.73
C CYS A 223 26.14 11.20 -14.99
N SER A 224 25.74 9.95 -14.75
CA SER A 224 26.68 8.84 -14.86
C SER A 224 26.92 8.43 -16.31
N PRO A 225 28.18 8.32 -16.77
CA PRO A 225 28.54 7.96 -18.15
C PRO A 225 28.02 6.58 -18.58
N ASN A 226 27.74 5.68 -17.62
CA ASN A 226 27.19 4.35 -17.90
C ASN A 226 25.74 4.20 -17.43
N GLY A 227 25.09 5.29 -17.03
CA GLY A 227 23.76 5.28 -16.40
C GLY A 227 23.75 4.50 -15.09
N LYS A 228 24.88 4.37 -14.40
CA LYS A 228 25.04 3.60 -13.16
C LYS A 228 25.72 4.43 -12.07
N THR A 229 25.14 4.50 -10.88
CA THR A 229 25.77 5.15 -9.71
C THR A 229 25.63 4.26 -8.48
N CYS A 230 26.55 4.41 -7.53
CA CYS A 230 26.52 3.69 -6.27
C CYS A 230 27.02 4.62 -5.17
N PHE A 231 26.29 4.72 -4.06
CA PHE A 231 26.62 5.60 -2.94
C PHE A 231 26.00 5.10 -1.64
N ALA A 232 26.46 5.64 -0.52
CA ALA A 232 25.94 5.34 0.80
C ALA A 232 24.84 6.34 1.19
N VAL A 233 23.76 5.83 1.77
CA VAL A 233 22.62 6.57 2.28
C VAL A 233 22.57 6.41 3.79
N GLU A 234 22.74 7.52 4.51
CA GLU A 234 22.58 7.57 5.97
C GLU A 234 21.09 7.62 6.34
N LEU A 235 20.64 6.61 7.07
CA LEU A 235 19.27 6.51 7.57
C LEU A 235 19.19 7.14 8.95
N MET A 236 18.41 8.21 9.08
CA MET A 236 18.13 8.84 10.37
C MET A 236 16.99 8.12 11.09
N GLY A 237 17.04 8.09 12.43
CA GLY A 237 15.93 7.64 13.26
C GLY A 237 14.67 8.48 13.07
N VAL A 238 13.60 8.13 13.79
CA VAL A 238 12.32 8.86 13.75
C VAL A 238 11.91 9.37 15.13
N GLY A 239 11.00 10.35 15.18
CA GLY A 239 10.52 10.92 16.44
C GLY A 239 11.63 11.62 17.24
N SER A 240 11.80 11.25 18.50
CA SER A 240 12.84 11.81 19.38
C SER A 240 14.27 11.54 18.90
N GLU A 241 14.45 10.51 18.09
CA GLU A 241 15.76 10.06 17.58
C GLU A 241 16.03 10.55 16.15
N CYS A 242 15.24 11.50 15.63
CA CYS A 242 15.40 12.00 14.26
C CYS A 242 16.74 12.66 13.93
N LYS A 243 17.56 12.95 14.95
CA LYS A 243 18.92 13.48 14.80
C LYS A 243 20.01 12.43 14.99
N VAL A 244 19.65 11.20 15.30
CA VAL A 244 20.57 10.08 15.52
C VAL A 244 20.51 9.17 14.29
N PRO A 245 21.66 8.79 13.70
CA PRO A 245 21.67 7.84 12.61
C PRO A 245 21.29 6.44 13.11
N ALA A 246 20.30 5.83 12.47
CA ALA A 246 19.88 4.45 12.74
C ALA A 246 20.78 3.43 12.02
N GLY A 247 21.37 3.79 10.87
CA GLY A 247 22.26 2.95 10.10
C GLY A 247 22.54 3.50 8.70
N VAL A 248 23.29 2.75 7.88
CA VAL A 248 23.68 3.15 6.53
C VAL A 248 23.30 2.07 5.53
N LEU A 249 22.65 2.46 4.42
CA LEU A 249 22.40 1.58 3.27
C LEU A 249 23.35 1.91 2.14
N THR A 250 23.93 0.89 1.51
CA THR A 250 24.62 1.07 0.23
C THR A 250 23.61 0.89 -0.89
N VAL A 251 23.40 1.93 -1.70
CA VAL A 251 22.39 1.96 -2.78
C VAL A 251 23.07 2.11 -4.13
N GLY A 252 22.70 1.25 -5.07
CA GLY A 252 23.04 1.35 -6.49
C GLY A 252 21.83 1.80 -7.31
N LEU A 253 22.04 2.67 -8.30
CA LEU A 253 21.03 3.08 -9.27
C LEU A 253 21.53 2.77 -10.68
N GLU A 254 20.67 2.21 -11.51
CA GLU A 254 20.96 1.91 -12.92
C GLU A 254 19.78 2.30 -13.81
N LEU A 255 20.04 3.04 -14.89
CA LEU A 255 19.01 3.47 -15.85
C LEU A 255 18.93 2.52 -17.05
N TYR A 256 17.72 2.08 -17.39
CA TYR A 256 17.46 1.18 -18.53
C TYR A 256 16.33 1.72 -19.43
N PRO A 257 16.57 1.90 -20.75
CA PRO A 257 17.87 2.02 -21.40
C PRO A 257 18.69 3.23 -20.90
N PRO A 258 20.03 3.22 -21.02
CA PRO A 258 20.86 4.36 -20.64
C PRO A 258 20.53 5.60 -21.48
N LEU A 259 20.93 6.77 -20.99
CA LEU A 259 20.86 8.00 -21.78
C LEU A 259 21.91 7.98 -22.89
N THR A 260 21.53 8.47 -24.07
CA THR A 260 22.47 8.68 -25.18
C THR A 260 23.47 9.77 -24.83
N ASP A 261 22.98 10.86 -24.24
CA ASP A 261 23.78 11.99 -23.75
C ASP A 261 23.51 12.18 -22.26
N THR A 262 24.58 12.16 -21.45
CA THR A 262 24.51 12.40 -20.00
C THR A 262 24.39 13.89 -19.70
N LEU A 263 23.70 14.23 -18.63
CA LEU A 263 23.64 15.61 -18.13
C LEU A 263 24.91 15.92 -17.31
N SER A 264 25.35 17.18 -17.29
CA SER A 264 26.44 17.59 -16.38
C SER A 264 25.95 17.70 -14.94
N ASP A 265 26.85 17.44 -13.98
CA ASP A 265 26.55 17.54 -12.54
C ASP A 265 26.12 18.97 -12.15
N ASP A 266 26.70 19.96 -12.81
CA ASP A 266 26.33 21.37 -12.65
C ASP A 266 24.87 21.64 -13.03
N ILE A 267 24.35 21.00 -14.08
CA ILE A 267 22.94 21.18 -14.50
C ILE A 267 22.00 20.60 -13.45
N ILE A 268 22.30 19.41 -12.91
CA ILE A 268 21.45 18.76 -11.91
C ILE A 268 21.49 19.51 -10.59
N SER A 269 22.68 19.86 -10.10
CA SER A 269 22.84 20.62 -8.86
C SER A 269 22.17 22.00 -8.95
N THR A 270 22.28 22.67 -10.11
CA THR A 270 21.58 23.94 -10.38
C THR A 270 20.06 23.75 -10.36
N GLN A 271 19.54 22.72 -11.05
CA GLN A 271 18.11 22.42 -11.04
C GLN A 271 17.60 22.13 -9.62
N GLN A 272 18.29 21.29 -8.86
CA GLN A 272 17.96 20.98 -7.47
C GLN A 272 18.01 22.22 -6.56
N SER A 273 18.98 23.11 -6.79
CA SER A 273 19.08 24.38 -6.06
C SER A 273 17.89 25.29 -6.37
N LEU A 274 17.54 25.44 -7.66
CA LEU A 274 16.38 26.23 -8.08
C LEU A 274 15.06 25.66 -7.55
N GLU A 275 14.88 24.34 -7.53
CA GLU A 275 13.71 23.68 -6.95
C GLU A 275 13.60 23.91 -5.44
N ARG A 276 14.72 23.77 -4.71
CA ARG A 276 14.78 24.05 -3.27
C ARG A 276 14.48 25.52 -2.98
N GLN A 277 15.07 26.44 -3.72
CA GLN A 277 14.83 27.87 -3.56
C GLN A 277 13.36 28.24 -3.87
N ARG A 278 12.79 27.68 -4.94
CA ARG A 278 11.38 27.89 -5.29
C ARG A 278 10.44 27.37 -4.20
N THR A 279 10.74 26.21 -3.63
CA THR A 279 9.96 25.62 -2.53
C THR A 279 10.08 26.47 -1.26
N ALA A 280 11.29 26.85 -0.87
CA ALA A 280 11.55 27.70 0.28
C ALA A 280 10.88 29.08 0.16
N GLU A 281 10.89 29.67 -1.03
CA GLU A 281 10.25 30.96 -1.27
C GLU A 281 8.72 30.87 -1.16
N LYS A 282 8.10 29.81 -1.72
CA LYS A 282 6.66 29.55 -1.54
C LYS A 282 6.29 29.38 -0.07
N GLU A 283 7.06 28.60 0.68
CA GLU A 283 6.85 28.39 2.11
C GLU A 283 7.01 29.71 2.91
N ARG A 284 8.02 30.52 2.56
CA ARG A 284 8.25 31.85 3.17
C ARG A 284 7.10 32.81 2.90
N LEU A 285 6.65 32.91 1.65
CA LEU A 285 5.52 33.76 1.26
C LEU A 285 4.23 33.33 1.96
N PHE A 286 3.98 32.02 2.04
CA PHE A 286 2.83 31.50 2.77
C PHE A 286 2.93 31.80 4.27
N LEU A 287 4.11 31.71 4.89
CA LEU A 287 4.30 32.06 6.29
C LEU A 287 3.99 33.54 6.57
N VAL A 288 4.40 34.45 5.69
CA VAL A 288 4.07 35.89 5.80
C VAL A 288 2.57 36.09 5.67
N TYR A 289 1.94 35.46 4.67
CA TYR A 289 0.49 35.47 4.48
C TYR A 289 -0.25 34.95 5.71
N ALA A 290 0.13 33.80 6.24
CA ALA A 290 -0.49 33.18 7.41
C ALA A 290 -0.37 34.06 8.66
N LYS A 291 0.77 34.72 8.87
CA LYS A 291 0.95 35.71 9.96
C LYS A 291 0.04 36.92 9.81
N GLN A 292 -0.15 37.42 8.59
CA GLN A 292 -1.10 38.50 8.34
C GLN A 292 -2.54 38.04 8.59
N TRP A 293 -2.93 36.91 8.01
CA TRP A 293 -4.25 36.33 8.17
C TRP A 293 -4.60 36.06 9.64
N TRP A 294 -3.63 35.58 10.44
CA TRP A 294 -3.79 35.37 11.87
C TRP A 294 -4.03 36.68 12.64
N ARG A 295 -3.29 37.74 12.32
CA ARG A 295 -3.51 39.08 12.92
C ARG A 295 -4.92 39.58 12.63
N GLU A 296 -5.38 39.45 11.38
CA GLU A 296 -6.75 39.83 11.01
C GLU A 296 -7.80 38.99 11.74
N PHE A 297 -7.55 37.69 11.94
CA PHE A 297 -8.45 36.83 12.70
C PHE A 297 -8.58 37.28 14.17
N LEU A 298 -7.47 37.65 14.81
CA LEU A 298 -7.45 38.15 16.19
C LEU A 298 -8.13 39.52 16.33
N GLN A 299 -8.11 40.36 15.29
CA GLN A 299 -8.77 41.67 15.29
C GLN A 299 -10.30 41.58 15.28
N ILE A 300 -10.88 40.44 14.88
CA ILE A 300 -12.34 40.27 14.82
C ILE A 300 -12.95 40.32 16.24
N ARG A 301 -12.40 39.56 17.19
CA ARG A 301 -12.86 39.50 18.59
C ARG A 301 -11.71 39.15 19.53
N PRO A 302 -11.62 39.76 20.73
CA PRO A 302 -10.60 39.42 21.73
C PRO A 302 -10.59 37.95 22.16
N SER A 303 -11.77 37.30 22.21
CA SER A 303 -11.91 35.88 22.57
C SER A 303 -11.23 34.92 21.59
N HIS A 304 -10.79 35.39 20.42
CA HIS A 304 -10.11 34.55 19.44
C HIS A 304 -8.72 34.09 19.87
N GLN A 305 -8.10 34.76 20.85
CA GLN A 305 -6.79 34.37 21.38
C GLN A 305 -6.82 33.01 22.10
N SER A 306 -7.96 32.63 22.70
CA SER A 306 -8.15 31.35 23.38
C SER A 306 -8.67 30.23 22.46
N LYS A 307 -9.03 30.54 21.20
CA LYS A 307 -9.55 29.55 20.25
C LYS A 307 -8.42 28.70 19.70
N MET A 308 -8.63 27.40 19.62
CA MET A 308 -7.64 26.47 19.07
C MET A 308 -7.66 26.44 17.54
N VAL A 309 -6.78 27.24 16.93
CA VAL A 309 -6.62 27.32 15.48
C VAL A 309 -5.23 26.82 15.09
N LYS A 310 -5.17 25.69 14.39
CA LYS A 310 -3.91 25.06 13.99
C LYS A 310 -3.64 25.26 12.50
N ILE A 311 -2.87 26.30 12.16
CA ILE A 311 -2.48 26.58 10.76
C ILE A 311 -1.36 25.64 10.31
N PHE A 312 -0.38 25.40 11.19
CA PHE A 312 0.83 24.62 10.90
C PHE A 312 0.88 23.34 11.74
N ALA A 313 1.42 22.26 11.15
CA ALA A 313 1.70 21.01 11.86
C ALA A 313 2.89 21.17 12.82
N GLN A 314 2.92 20.40 13.91
CA GLN A 314 3.94 20.49 14.96
C GLN A 314 5.17 19.60 14.67
N ASN A 315 5.51 19.38 13.39
CA ASN A 315 6.49 18.37 12.98
C ASN A 315 7.89 18.98 12.71
N GLY A 316 8.23 20.10 13.34
CA GLY A 316 9.52 20.81 13.18
C GLY A 316 9.67 21.57 11.85
N VAL A 317 8.98 21.14 10.79
CA VAL A 317 8.85 21.86 9.52
C VAL A 317 7.48 22.54 9.56
N ASN A 318 7.43 23.88 9.65
CA ASN A 318 6.21 24.69 9.76
C ASN A 318 5.31 24.59 8.51
N ARG A 319 4.79 23.39 8.23
CA ARG A 319 3.98 23.07 7.05
C ARG A 319 2.50 23.30 7.35
N PRO A 320 1.73 23.81 6.39
CA PRO A 320 0.28 23.97 6.57
C PRO A 320 -0.38 22.62 6.85
N VAL A 321 -1.36 22.58 7.76
CA VAL A 321 -2.12 21.34 8.05
C VAL A 321 -2.86 20.78 6.84
N CYS A 322 -3.22 21.64 5.87
CA CYS A 322 -3.89 21.25 4.64
C CYS A 322 -3.00 20.37 3.74
N SER A 323 -1.67 20.48 3.85
CA SER A 323 -0.71 19.69 3.06
C SER A 323 -0.72 18.20 3.40
N TYR A 324 -1.37 17.81 4.50
CA TYR A 324 -1.43 16.41 4.96
C TYR A 324 -2.74 15.71 4.56
N VAL A 325 -3.74 16.44 4.08
CA VAL A 325 -5.02 15.88 3.63
C VAL A 325 -4.94 15.71 2.11
N HIS A 326 -5.26 14.51 1.61
CA HIS A 326 -5.30 14.25 0.17
C HIS A 326 -6.57 13.48 -0.21
N VAL A 327 -6.95 13.52 -1.49
CA VAL A 327 -8.11 12.74 -1.95
C VAL A 327 -7.65 11.30 -2.21
N LEU A 328 -8.06 10.36 -1.35
CA LEU A 328 -7.67 8.95 -1.47
C LEU A 328 -8.77 8.13 -2.16
N ARG A 329 -8.71 7.98 -3.48
CA ARG A 329 -9.68 7.18 -4.23
C ARG A 329 -9.43 5.68 -4.06
N ALA A 330 -10.44 4.95 -3.64
CA ALA A 330 -10.47 3.49 -3.70
C ALA A 330 -10.91 3.06 -5.10
N GLY A 331 -9.97 2.83 -6.03
CA GLY A 331 -10.32 2.37 -7.37
C GLY A 331 -9.13 2.25 -8.34
N ALA A 332 -9.05 1.09 -8.99
CA ALA A 332 -8.11 0.67 -10.05
C ALA A 332 -6.66 0.33 -9.64
N CYS A 333 -6.52 -0.66 -8.74
CA CYS A 333 -5.29 -1.46 -8.67
C CYS A 333 -5.27 -2.45 -9.85
N TRP A 334 -4.63 -2.08 -10.96
CA TRP A 334 -4.22 -3.06 -11.96
C TRP A 334 -3.09 -3.90 -11.34
N ARG A 335 -3.47 -5.07 -10.79
CA ARG A 335 -2.62 -6.18 -10.32
C ARG A 335 -1.13 -5.84 -10.09
N ALA A 336 -0.79 -5.40 -8.89
CA ALA A 336 0.56 -5.52 -8.32
C ALA A 336 0.46 -5.87 -6.81
N PRO A 337 1.42 -6.64 -6.24
CA PRO A 337 1.27 -7.25 -4.92
C PRO A 337 1.76 -6.35 -3.77
N ASP A 338 0.96 -6.33 -2.72
CA ASP A 338 1.26 -6.17 -1.27
C ASP A 338 2.27 -5.07 -0.82
N ARG A 339 1.80 -4.08 -0.03
CA ARG A 339 2.02 -4.03 1.46
C ARG A 339 2.05 -2.62 2.08
N ARG A 340 1.24 -2.47 3.16
CA ARG A 340 1.21 -1.59 4.36
C ARG A 340 1.59 -0.09 4.28
N PRO A 341 0.83 0.81 4.94
CA PRO A 341 1.35 2.05 5.52
C PRO A 341 2.27 1.70 6.69
N ALA A 342 3.42 2.36 6.74
CA ALA A 342 4.52 2.05 7.63
C ALA A 342 4.29 2.53 9.08
N SER A 343 3.44 1.84 9.85
CA SER A 343 3.56 1.67 11.31
C SER A 343 2.25 1.19 11.95
N GLY A 344 1.08 1.45 11.35
CA GLY A 344 -0.22 1.22 11.98
C GLY A 344 -0.40 2.00 13.30
N LYS A 345 0.45 3.00 13.56
CA LYS A 345 0.49 3.82 14.77
C LYS A 345 0.51 5.28 14.33
N GLY A 346 -0.48 6.05 14.77
CA GLY A 346 -0.58 7.49 14.58
C GLY A 346 -1.35 8.11 15.74
N ASP A 347 -1.24 9.42 15.92
CA ASP A 347 -2.05 10.12 16.91
C ASP A 347 -3.48 10.37 16.38
N CYS A 348 -4.34 10.96 17.22
CA CYS A 348 -5.71 11.25 16.79
C CYS A 348 -5.78 12.18 15.56
N GLU A 349 -4.76 13.01 15.32
CA GLU A 349 -4.68 13.93 14.19
C GLU A 349 -4.34 13.18 12.90
N ASP A 350 -3.37 12.26 12.95
CA ASP A 350 -3.00 11.38 11.83
C ASP A 350 -4.21 10.54 11.40
N HIS A 351 -4.90 9.93 12.36
CA HIS A 351 -6.09 9.11 12.11
C HIS A 351 -7.24 9.95 11.53
N ALA A 352 -7.47 11.16 12.02
CA ALA A 352 -8.49 12.06 11.47
C ALA A 352 -8.13 12.55 10.06
N THR A 353 -6.87 12.84 9.81
CA THR A 353 -6.35 13.27 8.49
C THR A 353 -6.53 12.16 7.45
N LEU A 354 -6.20 10.92 7.82
CA LEU A 354 -6.42 9.74 6.96
C LEU A 354 -7.91 9.51 6.69
N LEU A 355 -8.75 9.53 7.73
CA LEU A 355 -10.19 9.33 7.57
C LEU A 355 -10.81 10.42 6.68
N CYS A 356 -10.46 11.69 6.89
CA CYS A 356 -10.89 12.79 6.03
C CYS A 356 -10.48 12.56 4.57
N SER A 357 -9.23 12.14 4.36
CA SER A 357 -8.68 11.83 3.04
C SER A 357 -9.45 10.71 2.32
N LEU A 358 -9.87 9.67 3.05
CA LEU A 358 -10.70 8.59 2.53
C LEU A 358 -12.12 9.04 2.18
N LEU A 359 -12.77 9.79 3.07
CA LEU A 359 -14.13 10.29 2.85
C LEU A 359 -14.18 11.25 1.64
N LEU A 360 -13.16 12.10 1.47
CA LEU A 360 -12.97 12.91 0.27
C LEU A 360 -12.84 12.04 -0.99
N GLY A 361 -12.13 10.91 -0.88
CA GLY A 361 -11.99 9.93 -1.95
C GLY A 361 -13.30 9.27 -2.39
N PHE A 362 -14.24 9.10 -1.46
CA PHE A 362 -15.62 8.67 -1.73
C PHE A 362 -16.50 9.79 -2.30
N GLY A 363 -15.98 11.01 -2.43
CA GLY A 363 -16.73 12.16 -2.93
C GLY A 363 -17.56 12.88 -1.86
N LEU A 364 -17.33 12.60 -0.57
CA LEU A 364 -17.99 13.31 0.51
C LEU A 364 -17.31 14.66 0.77
N ASP A 365 -18.09 15.65 1.17
CA ASP A 365 -17.59 16.97 1.59
C ASP A 365 -17.06 16.89 3.03
N ALA A 366 -15.81 16.44 3.17
CA ALA A 366 -15.18 16.12 4.45
C ALA A 366 -14.11 17.14 4.87
N TYR A 367 -14.01 17.35 6.18
CA TYR A 367 -13.11 18.29 6.83
C TYR A 367 -12.55 17.70 8.13
N VAL A 368 -11.29 17.97 8.41
CA VAL A 368 -10.68 17.75 9.73
C VAL A 368 -11.05 18.92 10.64
N CYS A 369 -11.58 18.63 11.83
CA CYS A 369 -11.94 19.61 12.86
C CYS A 369 -10.90 19.60 13.98
N VAL A 370 -10.48 20.77 14.43
CA VAL A 370 -9.56 20.96 15.56
C VAL A 370 -10.29 21.67 16.68
N GLY A 371 -10.24 21.08 17.88
CA GLY A 371 -11.01 21.57 19.01
C GLY A 371 -10.78 20.76 20.28
N THR A 372 -11.71 20.82 21.24
CA THR A 372 -11.57 20.13 22.52
C THR A 372 -12.69 19.12 22.79
N LYS A 373 -12.39 18.11 23.60
CA LYS A 373 -13.34 17.20 24.24
C LYS A 373 -13.71 17.67 25.65
N ALA A 374 -14.48 16.85 26.37
CA ALA A 374 -14.71 17.03 27.80
C ALA A 374 -13.39 17.32 28.56
N LYS A 375 -13.47 18.15 29.61
CA LYS A 375 -12.32 18.63 30.40
C LYS A 375 -11.28 19.46 29.64
N GLY A 376 -11.61 19.96 28.44
CA GLY A 376 -10.73 20.84 27.66
C GLY A 376 -9.55 20.14 26.99
N THR A 377 -9.57 18.81 26.90
CA THR A 377 -8.50 18.04 26.24
C THR A 377 -8.52 18.31 24.73
N PRO A 378 -7.39 18.72 24.11
CA PRO A 378 -7.30 18.89 22.67
C PRO A 378 -7.61 17.58 21.93
N HIS A 379 -8.42 17.67 20.88
CA HIS A 379 -8.81 16.53 20.07
C HIS A 379 -9.11 16.93 18.63
N THR A 380 -8.85 16.01 17.71
CA THR A 380 -9.10 16.18 16.29
C THR A 380 -10.07 15.08 15.80
N TRP A 381 -11.08 15.47 15.04
CA TRP A 381 -12.09 14.56 14.49
C TRP A 381 -12.45 14.95 13.06
N VAL A 382 -13.32 14.18 12.39
CA VAL A 382 -13.73 14.48 11.01
C VAL A 382 -15.19 14.91 10.97
N LEU A 383 -15.49 15.94 10.19
CA LEU A 383 -16.84 16.40 9.87
C LEU A 383 -17.13 16.11 8.39
N THR A 384 -18.32 15.63 8.11
CA THR A 384 -18.87 15.59 6.74
C THR A 384 -20.14 16.40 6.66
N ARG A 385 -20.31 17.12 5.55
CA ARG A 385 -21.53 17.88 5.26
C ARG A 385 -22.35 17.15 4.19
N GLY A 386 -23.61 16.84 4.53
CA GLY A 386 -24.59 16.31 3.59
C GLY A 386 -25.06 17.38 2.61
N THR A 387 -25.62 16.94 1.47
CA THR A 387 -26.22 17.84 0.48
C THR A 387 -27.45 18.58 1.02
N ASP A 388 -28.12 17.99 2.01
CA ASP A 388 -29.23 18.57 2.78
C ASP A 388 -28.75 19.57 3.87
N GLY A 389 -27.44 19.79 4.00
CA GLY A 389 -26.86 20.62 5.05
C GLY A 389 -26.72 19.90 6.40
N SER A 390 -27.04 18.60 6.48
CA SER A 390 -26.82 17.80 7.68
C SER A 390 -25.33 17.71 7.99
N ILE A 391 -24.99 17.79 9.27
CA ILE A 391 -23.61 17.74 9.73
C ILE A 391 -23.42 16.44 10.49
N THR A 392 -22.40 15.68 10.11
CA THR A 392 -22.05 14.43 10.77
C THR A 392 -20.61 14.48 11.24
N PHE A 393 -20.39 14.19 12.52
CA PHE A 393 -19.07 14.01 13.09
C PHE A 393 -18.69 12.54 13.13
N TRP A 394 -17.43 12.27 12.85
CA TRP A 394 -16.83 10.94 12.84
C TRP A 394 -15.63 10.92 13.79
N GLU A 395 -15.69 10.02 14.77
CA GLU A 395 -14.57 9.78 15.69
C GLU A 395 -13.58 8.80 15.06
N SER A 396 -12.35 9.25 14.83
CA SER A 396 -11.33 8.49 14.10
C SER A 396 -10.82 7.26 14.87
N LEU A 397 -10.88 7.29 16.20
CA LEU A 397 -10.38 6.21 17.06
C LEU A 397 -11.43 5.16 17.43
N THR A 398 -12.71 5.53 17.45
CA THR A 398 -13.79 4.64 17.90
C THR A 398 -14.78 4.29 16.80
N ALA A 399 -14.63 4.86 15.60
CA ALA A 399 -15.56 4.75 14.48
C ALA A 399 -17.01 5.21 14.78
N HIS A 400 -17.23 5.92 15.89
CA HIS A 400 -18.55 6.41 16.24
C HIS A 400 -18.96 7.59 15.34
N ARG A 401 -20.24 7.59 14.96
CA ARG A 401 -20.85 8.62 14.13
C ARG A 401 -21.88 9.41 14.95
N TYR A 402 -21.75 10.74 14.95
CA TYR A 402 -22.67 11.62 15.67
C TYR A 402 -23.31 12.61 14.69
N VAL A 403 -24.64 12.62 14.61
CA VAL A 403 -25.37 13.63 13.83
C VAL A 403 -25.44 14.90 14.66
N HIS A 404 -24.88 15.99 14.14
CA HIS A 404 -24.89 17.28 14.81
C HIS A 404 -26.16 18.06 14.49
N ARG A 405 -26.80 18.58 15.52
CA ARG A 405 -27.88 19.56 15.41
C ARG A 405 -27.52 20.74 16.30
N ALA A 406 -27.36 21.91 15.70
CA ALA A 406 -27.07 23.12 16.46
C ALA A 406 -28.26 23.46 17.37
N ILE A 407 -27.96 23.81 18.61
CA ILE A 407 -28.91 24.38 19.55
C ILE A 407 -29.15 25.83 19.10
N ASP A 408 -30.41 26.17 18.87
CA ASP A 408 -30.81 27.55 18.58
C ASP A 408 -31.15 28.24 19.91
N PRO A 409 -30.30 29.15 20.42
CA PRO A 409 -30.56 29.85 21.67
C PRO A 409 -31.76 30.80 21.59
N ASP A 410 -32.18 31.20 20.38
CA ASP A 410 -33.30 32.11 20.14
C ASP A 410 -34.62 31.36 19.87
N ALA A 411 -34.60 30.02 19.87
CA ALA A 411 -35.79 29.22 19.67
C ALA A 411 -36.78 29.34 20.86
N PRO A 412 -38.11 29.19 20.62
CA PRO A 412 -39.11 29.29 21.68
C PRO A 412 -38.81 28.33 22.85
N PRO A 413 -39.02 28.73 24.12
CA PRO A 413 -38.69 27.90 25.29
C PRO A 413 -39.34 26.52 25.33
N LEU A 414 -40.47 26.34 24.62
CA LEU A 414 -41.21 25.08 24.52
C LEU A 414 -40.73 24.16 23.38
N ALA A 415 -39.83 24.63 22.51
CA ALA A 415 -39.26 23.80 21.46
C ALA A 415 -38.25 22.80 22.06
N PRO A 416 -38.35 21.49 21.75
CA PRO A 416 -37.39 20.51 22.24
C PRO A 416 -36.01 20.79 21.67
N GLN A 417 -35.09 21.24 22.53
CA GLN A 417 -33.70 21.47 22.16
C GLN A 417 -32.97 20.13 21.95
N PRO A 418 -32.14 20.01 20.90
CA PRO A 418 -31.38 18.80 20.66
C PRO A 418 -30.34 18.59 21.77
N LYS A 419 -30.31 17.39 22.38
CA LYS A 419 -29.26 17.03 23.34
C LYS A 419 -27.95 16.81 22.58
N PRO A 420 -26.81 17.36 23.06
CA PRO A 420 -25.52 17.11 22.44
C PRO A 420 -25.17 15.63 22.56
N THR A 421 -25.11 14.94 21.43
CA THR A 421 -24.79 13.51 21.35
C THR A 421 -23.29 13.24 21.25
N SER A 422 -22.51 14.24 20.82
CA SER A 422 -21.07 14.09 20.59
C SER A 422 -20.25 14.49 21.83
N PRO A 423 -19.03 13.94 22.00
CA PRO A 423 -18.15 14.29 23.12
C PRO A 423 -17.40 15.61 22.94
N TYR A 424 -17.57 16.28 21.80
CA TYR A 424 -16.82 17.48 21.41
C TYR A 424 -17.43 18.73 22.05
N ARG A 425 -16.57 19.61 22.56
CA ARG A 425 -16.96 20.81 23.33
C ARG A 425 -16.69 22.09 22.57
N THR A 426 -15.48 22.25 22.03
CA THR A 426 -15.15 23.46 21.24
C THR A 426 -14.61 23.10 19.87
N VAL A 427 -14.77 24.00 18.89
CA VAL A 427 -14.19 23.91 17.55
C VAL A 427 -13.60 25.25 17.15
N GLY A 428 -12.28 25.26 16.88
CA GLY A 428 -11.56 26.48 16.52
C GLY A 428 -11.30 26.61 15.02
N CYS A 429 -10.96 25.52 14.34
CA CYS A 429 -10.81 25.53 12.87
C CYS A 429 -11.19 24.20 12.22
N VAL A 430 -11.48 24.29 10.93
CA VAL A 430 -11.72 23.15 10.04
C VAL A 430 -10.88 23.28 8.78
N PHE A 431 -10.39 22.16 8.26
CA PHE A 431 -9.56 22.17 7.07
C PHE A 431 -9.69 20.88 6.25
N ASN A 432 -9.36 20.96 4.97
CA ASN A 432 -9.20 19.82 4.09
C ASN A 432 -8.03 20.10 3.12
N HIS A 433 -7.92 19.33 2.03
CA HIS A 433 -6.84 19.44 1.06
C HIS A 433 -6.79 20.76 0.27
N HIS A 434 -7.86 21.57 0.27
CA HIS A 434 -7.95 22.80 -0.54
C HIS A 434 -8.47 24.03 0.22
N THR A 435 -9.01 23.85 1.43
CA THR A 435 -9.60 24.94 2.22
C THR A 435 -9.18 24.86 3.68
N PHE A 436 -8.96 26.04 4.26
CA PHE A 436 -8.75 26.24 5.69
C PHE A 436 -9.70 27.32 6.18
N ARG A 437 -10.40 27.06 7.28
CA ARG A 437 -11.41 27.97 7.84
C ARG A 437 -11.30 28.00 9.37
N ALA A 438 -11.27 29.19 9.96
CA ALA A 438 -11.37 29.35 11.41
C ALA A 438 -12.73 29.89 11.83
N ASN A 439 -13.17 29.45 13.00
CA ASN A 439 -14.47 29.80 13.58
C ASN A 439 -14.44 31.24 14.12
N CYS A 440 -15.19 32.12 13.47
CA CYS A 440 -15.34 33.54 13.82
C CYS A 440 -16.65 33.84 14.59
N GLN A 441 -17.44 32.81 14.91
CA GLN A 441 -18.67 32.96 15.68
C GLN A 441 -18.36 33.45 17.12
N PRO A 442 -19.34 34.08 17.81
CA PRO A 442 -19.15 34.57 19.18
C PRO A 442 -18.67 33.49 20.16
N SER A 443 -19.20 32.27 20.02
CA SER A 443 -18.84 31.08 20.78
C SER A 443 -18.09 30.08 19.90
N ASP A 444 -17.13 29.38 20.49
CA ASP A 444 -16.49 28.21 19.88
C ASP A 444 -17.14 26.89 20.30
N ALA A 445 -18.20 26.93 21.12
CA ALA A 445 -18.93 25.75 21.56
C ALA A 445 -19.54 24.99 20.37
N VAL A 446 -19.25 23.69 20.27
CA VAL A 446 -19.71 22.84 19.15
C VAL A 446 -21.23 22.80 19.09
N GLU A 447 -21.90 22.73 20.25
CA GLU A 447 -23.36 22.64 20.35
C GLU A 447 -24.10 23.87 19.78
N LEU A 448 -23.48 25.06 19.84
CA LEU A 448 -24.01 26.31 19.28
C LEU A 448 -23.47 26.61 17.87
N CYS A 449 -22.47 25.85 17.41
CA CYS A 449 -21.74 26.15 16.20
C CYS A 449 -22.58 25.87 14.96
N VAL A 450 -22.72 26.88 14.10
CA VAL A 450 -23.33 26.74 12.78
C VAL A 450 -22.26 26.52 11.72
N PHE A 451 -22.24 25.32 11.13
CA PHE A 451 -21.26 24.90 10.12
C PHE A 451 -21.62 25.37 8.69
N ASP A 452 -22.05 26.62 8.57
CA ASP A 452 -22.27 27.27 7.28
C ASP A 452 -20.98 27.93 6.78
N PHE A 453 -20.23 27.19 5.95
CA PHE A 453 -18.97 27.67 5.38
C PHE A 453 -19.12 28.69 4.25
N GLN A 454 -20.35 28.98 3.78
CA GLN A 454 -20.56 30.04 2.80
C GLN A 454 -20.55 31.42 3.46
N ASN A 455 -20.95 31.49 4.74
CA ASN A 455 -21.01 32.74 5.48
C ASN A 455 -19.66 33.15 6.09
N GLN A 456 -19.05 34.17 5.50
CA GLN A 456 -17.74 34.72 5.92
C GLN A 456 -17.77 35.35 7.32
N SER A 457 -18.93 35.80 7.82
CA SER A 457 -19.05 36.32 9.18
C SER A 457 -18.90 35.23 10.26
N ARG A 458 -19.20 33.97 9.89
CA ARG A 458 -19.11 32.81 10.79
C ARG A 458 -17.78 32.08 10.65
N TRP A 459 -17.24 32.01 9.43
CA TRP A 459 -16.00 31.31 9.14
C TRP A 459 -15.07 32.16 8.28
N LYS A 460 -13.94 32.61 8.86
CA LYS A 460 -12.87 33.26 8.08
C LYS A 460 -12.09 32.18 7.34
N ALA A 461 -12.08 32.27 6.01
CA ALA A 461 -11.33 31.36 5.15
C ALA A 461 -9.94 31.93 4.82
N MET A 462 -8.99 31.05 4.53
CA MET A 462 -7.77 31.42 3.80
C MET A 462 -8.03 31.44 2.28
N SER A 463 -7.19 32.18 1.55
CA SER A 463 -7.17 32.15 0.09
C SER A 463 -6.82 30.74 -0.40
N GLN A 464 -7.62 30.24 -1.33
CA GLN A 464 -7.37 28.94 -1.94
C GLN A 464 -6.10 28.96 -2.79
N GLU A 465 -5.77 30.10 -3.40
CA GLU A 465 -4.56 30.32 -4.20
C GLU A 465 -3.32 30.23 -3.31
N ALA A 466 -3.37 30.87 -2.13
CA ALA A 466 -2.30 30.78 -1.14
C ALA A 466 -2.10 29.34 -0.68
N LEU A 467 -3.18 28.61 -0.37
CA LEU A 467 -3.10 27.19 0.01
C LEU A 467 -2.57 26.31 -1.13
N LYS A 468 -3.08 26.48 -2.36
CA LYS A 468 -2.64 25.73 -3.56
C LYS A 468 -1.14 25.92 -3.82
N SER A 469 -0.59 27.10 -3.56
CA SER A 469 0.83 27.38 -3.79
C SER A 469 1.79 26.47 -3.01
N VAL A 470 1.34 25.97 -1.84
CA VAL A 470 2.11 25.13 -0.90
C VAL A 470 1.55 23.72 -0.73
N CYS A 471 0.28 23.47 -1.05
CA CYS A 471 -0.38 22.16 -0.87
C CYS A 471 -0.58 21.38 -2.18
N ALA A 472 -0.36 21.97 -3.35
CA ALA A 472 -0.58 21.26 -4.61
C ALA A 472 0.41 20.09 -4.80
N PRO A 473 -0.01 18.98 -5.44
CA PRO A 473 0.88 17.86 -5.79
C PRO A 473 2.12 18.37 -6.54
N GLY A 474 3.32 17.97 -6.09
CA GLY A 474 4.58 18.43 -6.66
C GLY A 474 5.02 19.86 -6.27
N SER A 475 4.25 20.59 -5.44
CA SER A 475 4.68 21.92 -4.95
C SER A 475 5.69 21.86 -3.81
N THR A 476 5.85 20.70 -3.16
CA THR A 476 6.86 20.46 -2.14
C THR A 476 7.50 19.10 -2.35
N THR A 477 8.82 19.07 -2.53
CA THR A 477 9.61 17.85 -2.77
C THR A 477 9.74 16.93 -1.54
N SER A 478 9.28 17.35 -0.36
CA SER A 478 9.49 16.61 0.89
C SER A 478 8.33 15.71 1.33
N LEU A 479 7.17 15.76 0.65
CA LEU A 479 6.04 14.88 0.92
C LEU A 479 5.60 14.28 -0.42
N PRO A 480 5.84 12.98 -0.66
CA PRO A 480 5.30 12.32 -1.83
C PRO A 480 3.77 12.33 -1.75
N PRO A 481 3.06 12.27 -2.90
CA PRO A 481 1.63 12.01 -2.88
C PRO A 481 1.35 10.75 -2.04
N LEU A 482 0.33 10.80 -1.18
CA LEU A 482 -0.05 9.65 -0.37
C LEU A 482 -0.32 8.47 -1.31
N PRO A 483 0.33 7.31 -1.10
CA PRO A 483 0.09 6.15 -1.93
C PRO A 483 -1.39 5.75 -1.85
N PRO A 484 -2.00 5.27 -2.95
CA PRO A 484 -3.35 4.72 -2.89
C PRO A 484 -3.37 3.51 -1.94
N LEU A 485 -4.52 3.30 -1.31
CA LEU A 485 -4.74 2.12 -0.47
C LEU A 485 -4.63 0.86 -1.33
N CYS A 486 -3.81 -0.09 -0.89
CA CYS A 486 -3.73 -1.41 -1.51
C CYS A 486 -4.93 -2.28 -1.10
N ALA A 487 -5.37 -3.15 -2.01
CA ALA A 487 -6.32 -4.20 -1.68
C ALA A 487 -5.73 -5.16 -0.62
N PRO A 488 -6.57 -5.83 0.18
CA PRO A 488 -6.08 -6.82 1.13
C PRO A 488 -5.30 -7.94 0.42
N SER A 489 -4.07 -8.19 0.85
CA SER A 489 -3.22 -9.29 0.36
C SER A 489 -3.41 -10.59 1.15
N LEU A 490 -4.12 -10.50 2.27
CA LEU A 490 -4.38 -11.61 3.17
C LEU A 490 -5.57 -12.42 2.66
N ASP A 491 -5.39 -13.73 2.46
CA ASP A 491 -6.51 -14.66 2.37
C ASP A 491 -7.13 -14.82 3.77
N PRO A 492 -8.34 -14.28 4.00
CA PRO A 492 -8.96 -14.31 5.33
C PRO A 492 -9.33 -15.75 5.74
N ALA A 493 -9.69 -16.61 4.79
CA ALA A 493 -10.10 -17.98 5.07
C ALA A 493 -8.90 -18.83 5.50
N ALA A 494 -7.81 -18.80 4.73
CA ALA A 494 -6.57 -19.50 5.09
C ALA A 494 -6.00 -18.99 6.44
N ALA A 495 -6.01 -17.67 6.66
CA ALA A 495 -5.54 -17.08 7.91
C ALA A 495 -6.40 -17.48 9.12
N SER A 496 -7.73 -17.55 8.94
CA SER A 496 -8.65 -18.01 10.00
C SER A 496 -8.37 -19.45 10.39
N ASN A 497 -8.25 -20.35 9.42
CA ASN A 497 -8.02 -21.77 9.65
C ASN A 497 -6.66 -22.03 10.32
N GLN A 498 -5.62 -21.34 9.86
CA GLN A 498 -4.28 -21.45 10.46
C GLN A 498 -4.28 -21.01 11.92
N LEU A 499 -4.88 -19.86 12.22
CA LEU A 499 -4.92 -19.34 13.58
C LEU A 499 -5.79 -20.21 14.51
N GLU A 500 -6.87 -20.78 13.99
CA GLU A 500 -7.71 -21.75 14.71
C GLU A 500 -6.92 -23.01 15.09
N LEU A 501 -6.14 -23.57 14.16
CA LEU A 501 -5.32 -24.75 14.40
C LEU A 501 -4.24 -24.49 15.45
N GLU A 502 -3.57 -23.35 15.38
CA GLU A 502 -2.56 -22.95 16.38
C GLU A 502 -3.18 -22.79 17.77
N LEU A 503 -4.35 -22.16 17.88
CA LEU A 503 -5.07 -22.03 19.15
C LEU A 503 -5.56 -23.38 19.70
N ARG A 504 -6.01 -24.31 18.83
CA ARG A 504 -6.33 -25.69 19.24
C ARG A 504 -5.11 -26.37 19.86
N SER A 505 -3.96 -26.26 19.22
CA SER A 505 -2.71 -26.84 19.75
C SER A 505 -2.36 -26.26 21.12
N LEU A 506 -2.41 -24.93 21.28
CA LEU A 506 -2.10 -24.25 22.54
C LEU A 506 -3.07 -24.63 23.67
N VAL A 507 -4.36 -24.75 23.38
CA VAL A 507 -5.36 -25.21 24.37
C VAL A 507 -5.11 -26.66 24.77
N SER A 508 -4.83 -27.55 23.81
CA SER A 508 -4.55 -28.96 24.09
C SER A 508 -3.29 -29.14 24.92
N GLU A 509 -2.23 -28.37 24.65
CA GLU A 509 -1.00 -28.35 25.45
C GLU A 509 -1.26 -27.87 26.88
N HIS A 510 -1.91 -26.70 27.02
CA HIS A 510 -2.22 -26.13 28.33
C HIS A 510 -3.12 -27.05 29.18
N ARG A 511 -4.11 -27.72 28.57
CA ARG A 511 -4.96 -28.68 29.28
C ARG A 511 -4.23 -29.95 29.67
N LYS A 512 -3.29 -30.40 28.84
CA LYS A 512 -2.44 -31.56 29.16
C LYS A 512 -1.57 -31.26 30.38
N ASP A 513 -1.03 -30.06 30.50
CA ASP A 513 -0.26 -29.63 31.68
C ASP A 513 -1.09 -29.61 32.98
N LEU A 514 -2.42 -29.52 32.85
CA LEU A 514 -3.39 -29.59 33.96
C LEU A 514 -4.00 -30.98 34.16
N ASP A 515 -3.48 -32.01 33.48
CA ASP A 515 -4.01 -33.37 33.45
C ASP A 515 -5.49 -33.47 33.00
N LEU A 516 -5.91 -32.59 32.09
CA LEU A 516 -7.27 -32.56 31.55
C LEU A 516 -7.34 -33.14 30.13
N ALA A 517 -8.31 -34.03 29.89
CA ALA A 517 -8.62 -34.52 28.55
C ALA A 517 -9.18 -33.40 27.66
N THR A 518 -8.78 -33.36 26.39
CA THR A 518 -9.27 -32.37 25.41
C THR A 518 -10.03 -33.07 24.29
N LEU A 519 -11.33 -32.83 24.21
CA LEU A 519 -12.20 -33.31 23.13
C LEU A 519 -12.77 -32.12 22.36
N TRP A 520 -12.53 -32.09 21.06
CA TRP A 520 -13.02 -31.02 20.18
C TRP A 520 -14.41 -31.33 19.63
N ASP A 521 -15.24 -30.31 19.49
CA ASP A 521 -16.57 -30.36 18.85
C ASP A 521 -16.60 -29.45 17.62
N ASP A 522 -16.39 -30.05 16.44
CA ASP A 522 -16.36 -29.33 15.17
C ASP A 522 -17.72 -28.76 14.77
N GLN A 523 -18.82 -29.41 15.16
CA GLN A 523 -20.17 -28.90 14.89
C GLN A 523 -20.43 -27.64 15.71
N LEU A 524 -20.06 -27.65 16.99
CA LEU A 524 -20.17 -26.46 17.83
C LEU A 524 -19.24 -25.34 17.30
N SER A 525 -17.99 -25.65 16.96
CA SER A 525 -17.07 -24.69 16.31
C SER A 525 -17.67 -24.08 15.04
N TYR A 526 -18.36 -24.88 14.21
CA TYR A 526 -19.04 -24.37 13.02
C TYR A 526 -20.14 -23.37 13.38
N LEU A 527 -20.99 -23.67 14.38
CA LEU A 527 -22.07 -22.79 14.83
C LEU A 527 -21.56 -21.42 15.33
N LEU A 528 -20.39 -21.37 15.97
CA LEU A 528 -19.80 -20.10 16.41
C LEU A 528 -19.47 -19.15 15.23
N SER A 529 -19.39 -19.66 14.00
CA SER A 529 -19.08 -18.85 12.82
C SER A 529 -20.08 -17.73 12.57
N SER A 530 -21.38 -17.99 12.80
CA SER A 530 -22.43 -17.00 12.57
C SER A 530 -22.33 -15.86 13.59
N ALA A 531 -22.10 -16.19 14.86
CA ALA A 531 -21.88 -15.22 15.92
C ALA A 531 -20.69 -14.29 15.63
N LEU A 532 -19.53 -14.86 15.24
CA LEU A 532 -18.36 -14.04 14.92
C LEU A 532 -18.59 -13.11 13.71
N SER A 533 -19.38 -13.55 12.74
CA SER A 533 -19.76 -12.73 11.58
C SER A 533 -20.73 -11.61 11.97
N ALA A 534 -21.68 -11.92 12.85
CA ALA A 534 -22.62 -10.95 13.41
C ALA A 534 -21.91 -9.87 14.23
N TYR A 535 -20.94 -10.24 15.08
CA TYR A 535 -20.20 -9.26 15.89
C TYR A 535 -19.39 -8.28 15.04
N GLU A 536 -18.76 -8.73 13.96
CA GLU A 536 -18.07 -7.82 13.05
C GLU A 536 -19.06 -6.92 12.31
N LEU A 537 -20.15 -7.48 11.81
CA LEU A 537 -21.17 -6.71 11.10
C LEU A 537 -21.82 -5.65 12.00
N GLU A 538 -22.12 -5.99 13.25
CA GLU A 538 -22.62 -5.07 14.26
C GLU A 538 -21.62 -3.95 14.52
N ARG A 539 -20.32 -4.26 14.59
CA ARG A 539 -19.27 -3.26 14.77
C ARG A 539 -19.14 -2.31 13.57
N CYS A 540 -19.27 -2.81 12.34
CA CYS A 540 -19.16 -2.00 11.13
C CYS A 540 -20.40 -1.14 10.86
N SER A 541 -21.60 -1.68 11.15
CA SER A 541 -22.88 -1.07 10.78
C SER A 541 -23.60 -0.38 11.95
N GLY A 542 -23.26 -0.73 13.20
CA GLY A 542 -24.02 -0.38 14.39
C GLY A 542 -25.35 -1.14 14.52
N VAL A 543 -25.62 -2.13 13.66
CA VAL A 543 -26.87 -2.90 13.64
C VAL A 543 -26.59 -4.33 14.08
N SER A 544 -27.23 -4.75 15.18
CA SER A 544 -27.17 -6.14 15.62
C SER A 544 -28.08 -7.02 14.75
N CYS A 545 -27.56 -8.14 14.24
CA CYS A 545 -28.28 -9.08 13.40
C CYS A 545 -27.77 -10.51 13.63
N GLY A 546 -28.65 -11.52 13.59
CA GLY A 546 -28.24 -12.93 13.66
C GLY A 546 -28.07 -13.52 15.07
N ASN A 547 -28.32 -12.75 16.13
CA ASN A 547 -28.12 -13.20 17.51
C ASN A 547 -29.19 -14.22 17.96
N GLU A 548 -30.45 -14.07 17.53
CA GLU A 548 -31.53 -14.98 17.91
C GLU A 548 -31.36 -16.36 17.24
N GLU A 549 -31.02 -16.37 15.96
CA GLU A 549 -30.77 -17.59 15.19
C GLU A 549 -29.56 -18.35 15.73
N PHE A 550 -28.52 -17.64 16.16
CA PHE A 550 -27.37 -18.23 16.84
C PHE A 550 -27.77 -18.88 18.17
N GLN A 551 -28.53 -18.17 19.03
CA GLN A 551 -28.99 -18.72 20.31
C GLN A 551 -29.81 -19.99 20.11
N ASP A 552 -30.72 -20.00 19.13
CA ASP A 552 -31.54 -21.17 18.83
C ASP A 552 -30.72 -22.33 18.25
N ALA A 553 -29.73 -22.06 17.42
CA ALA A 553 -28.83 -23.10 16.91
C ALA A 553 -28.00 -23.74 18.04
N VAL A 554 -27.50 -22.93 18.98
CA VAL A 554 -26.77 -23.42 20.16
C VAL A 554 -27.69 -24.23 21.07
N ARG A 555 -28.91 -23.74 21.37
CA ARG A 555 -29.89 -24.47 22.19
C ARG A 555 -30.21 -25.85 21.61
N ARG A 556 -30.27 -25.99 20.28
CA ARG A 556 -30.48 -27.29 19.63
C ARG A 556 -29.25 -28.20 19.63
N ALA A 557 -28.05 -27.63 19.69
CA ALA A 557 -26.78 -28.38 19.67
C ALA A 557 -26.31 -28.83 21.07
N VAL A 558 -26.85 -28.21 22.12
CA VAL A 558 -26.56 -28.52 23.53
C VAL A 558 -27.62 -29.48 24.05
N PRO A 559 -27.27 -30.72 24.41
CA PRO A 559 -28.24 -31.70 24.91
C PRO A 559 -28.84 -31.26 26.26
N ASP A 560 -30.02 -31.78 26.59
CA ASP A 560 -30.66 -31.55 27.88
C ASP A 560 -29.71 -31.93 29.05
N GLY A 561 -29.70 -31.09 30.08
CA GLY A 561 -28.81 -31.23 31.24
C GLY A 561 -27.33 -30.84 30.99
N HIS A 562 -26.98 -30.35 29.79
CA HIS A 562 -25.67 -29.76 29.52
C HIS A 562 -25.71 -28.24 29.60
N THR A 563 -24.58 -27.67 30.01
CA THR A 563 -24.35 -26.23 30.06
C THR A 563 -23.45 -25.84 28.90
N PHE A 564 -23.77 -24.73 28.24
CA PHE A 564 -22.91 -24.07 27.26
C PHE A 564 -22.35 -22.77 27.84
N LYS A 565 -21.03 -22.60 27.72
CA LYS A 565 -20.34 -21.33 27.97
C LYS A 565 -19.58 -20.95 26.70
N GLY A 566 -19.67 -19.70 26.28
CA GLY A 566 -18.95 -19.16 25.14
C GLY A 566 -18.54 -17.72 25.37
N PHE A 567 -17.32 -17.36 25.00
CA PHE A 567 -16.79 -16.02 25.21
C PHE A 567 -16.10 -15.50 23.94
N PRO A 568 -16.70 -14.51 23.25
CA PRO A 568 -16.10 -13.90 22.06
C PRO A 568 -15.07 -12.84 22.45
N ILE A 569 -13.96 -12.80 21.72
CA ILE A 569 -12.85 -11.86 21.93
C ILE A 569 -12.40 -11.33 20.57
N HIS A 570 -12.10 -10.03 20.51
CA HIS A 570 -11.64 -9.34 19.32
C HIS A 570 -10.19 -8.85 19.46
N PHE A 571 -9.36 -9.12 18.45
CA PHE A 571 -7.98 -8.68 18.33
C PHE A 571 -7.73 -7.97 17.00
N LEU A 572 -6.71 -7.10 16.98
CA LEU A 572 -6.20 -6.44 15.76
C LEU A 572 -4.90 -7.09 15.25
N HIS A 573 -4.62 -8.33 15.68
CA HIS A 573 -3.41 -9.06 15.33
C HIS A 573 -3.70 -10.56 15.15
N ARG A 574 -2.80 -11.25 14.45
CA ARG A 574 -2.91 -12.69 14.14
C ARG A 574 -1.96 -13.59 14.95
N ASN A 575 -1.38 -13.08 16.03
CA ASN A 575 -0.46 -13.87 16.87
C ASN A 575 -1.24 -14.77 17.85
N ALA A 576 -1.22 -16.09 17.61
CA ALA A 576 -1.94 -17.09 18.40
C ALA A 576 -1.51 -17.11 19.87
N ARG A 577 -0.20 -17.11 20.14
CA ARG A 577 0.34 -17.18 21.51
C ARG A 577 -0.04 -15.95 22.32
N ARG A 578 0.09 -14.75 21.73
CA ARG A 578 -0.31 -13.49 22.36
C ARG A 578 -1.81 -13.44 22.62
N ALA A 579 -2.61 -13.90 21.65
CA ALA A 579 -4.06 -13.99 21.80
C ALA A 579 -4.39 -14.95 22.96
N PHE A 580 -3.85 -16.16 22.96
CA PHE A 580 -4.11 -17.18 23.98
C PHE A 580 -3.70 -16.73 25.39
N ALA A 581 -2.50 -16.15 25.56
CA ALA A 581 -2.07 -15.61 26.84
C ALA A 581 -2.98 -14.47 27.33
N THR A 582 -3.51 -13.65 26.43
CA THR A 582 -4.49 -12.61 26.78
C THR A 582 -5.83 -13.22 27.18
N CYS A 583 -6.25 -14.28 26.52
CA CYS A 583 -7.48 -15.02 26.82
C CYS A 583 -7.40 -15.63 28.23
N LEU A 584 -6.29 -16.28 28.60
CA LEU A 584 -6.11 -16.87 29.94
C LEU A 584 -6.11 -15.84 31.08
N ARG A 585 -5.84 -14.56 30.82
CA ARG A 585 -6.00 -13.50 31.84
C ARG A 585 -7.44 -13.12 32.12
N SER A 586 -8.38 -13.50 31.25
CA SER A 586 -9.81 -13.29 31.46
C SER A 586 -10.39 -14.46 32.25
N PRO A 587 -11.03 -14.24 33.41
CA PRO A 587 -11.57 -15.32 34.23
C PRO A 587 -12.62 -16.15 33.46
N PHE A 588 -13.42 -15.51 32.60
CA PHE A 588 -14.42 -16.20 31.78
C PHE A 588 -13.79 -17.19 30.79
N CYS A 589 -12.68 -16.79 30.15
CA CYS A 589 -12.04 -17.67 29.19
C CYS A 589 -11.21 -18.75 29.88
N GLU A 590 -10.58 -18.42 31.01
CA GLU A 590 -9.91 -19.41 31.87
C GLU A 590 -10.90 -20.48 32.34
N GLU A 591 -12.09 -20.10 32.80
CA GLU A 591 -13.15 -21.05 33.18
C GLU A 591 -13.55 -21.99 32.03
N ILE A 592 -13.61 -21.48 30.79
CA ILE A 592 -13.94 -22.28 29.61
C ILE A 592 -12.80 -23.26 29.29
N VAL A 593 -11.57 -22.75 29.20
CA VAL A 593 -10.38 -23.54 28.83
C VAL A 593 -10.02 -24.57 29.89
N CYS A 594 -10.17 -24.23 31.17
CA CYS A 594 -9.88 -25.09 32.32
C CYS A 594 -11.11 -25.87 32.82
N CYS A 595 -12.22 -25.85 32.06
CA CYS A 595 -13.48 -26.48 32.45
C CYS A 595 -13.28 -27.98 32.77
N ARG A 596 -13.84 -28.38 33.92
CA ARG A 596 -13.90 -29.75 34.44
C ARG A 596 -15.36 -30.17 34.57
N GLY A 597 -15.65 -31.42 34.25
CA GLY A 597 -16.99 -32.00 34.34
C GLY A 597 -17.12 -33.25 33.50
N ASP A 598 -18.33 -33.80 33.46
CA ASP A 598 -18.64 -34.94 32.59
C ASP A 598 -18.93 -34.46 31.16
N HIS A 599 -18.52 -35.26 30.17
CA HIS A 599 -18.79 -34.98 28.75
C HIS A 599 -18.32 -33.60 28.26
N VAL A 600 -17.21 -33.08 28.82
CA VAL A 600 -16.61 -31.81 28.42
C VAL A 600 -16.18 -31.87 26.96
N ARG A 601 -16.75 -30.99 26.14
CA ARG A 601 -16.36 -30.78 24.74
C ARG A 601 -16.08 -29.32 24.47
N LEU A 602 -14.90 -29.05 23.94
CA LEU A 602 -14.40 -27.73 23.64
C LEU A 602 -14.62 -27.40 22.17
N ALA A 603 -14.89 -26.13 21.91
CA ALA A 603 -14.94 -25.55 20.58
C ALA A 603 -14.12 -24.27 20.58
N VAL A 604 -13.37 -24.08 19.50
CA VAL A 604 -12.73 -22.81 19.19
C VAL A 604 -13.08 -22.48 17.75
N ARG A 605 -13.41 -21.21 17.51
CA ARG A 605 -13.64 -20.70 16.17
C ARG A 605 -12.94 -19.39 16.00
N VAL A 606 -12.31 -19.19 14.85
CA VAL A 606 -11.65 -17.94 14.48
C VAL A 606 -12.21 -17.44 13.16
N ARG A 607 -12.43 -16.12 13.07
CA ARG A 607 -12.75 -15.41 11.83
C ARG A 607 -11.84 -14.20 11.70
N VAL A 608 -11.07 -14.18 10.63
CA VAL A 608 -10.25 -13.06 10.22
C VAL A 608 -11.00 -12.29 9.14
N PHE A 609 -11.16 -10.98 9.34
CA PHE A 609 -11.72 -10.05 8.38
C PHE A 609 -10.59 -9.19 7.85
N ALA A 610 -10.37 -9.20 6.54
CA ALA A 610 -9.31 -8.44 5.91
C ALA A 610 -9.83 -7.08 5.46
N TYR A 611 -9.11 -6.03 5.84
CA TYR A 611 -9.35 -4.65 5.44
C TYR A 611 -8.29 -4.20 4.44
N PRO A 612 -8.49 -3.09 3.70
CA PRO A 612 -7.46 -2.53 2.84
C PRO A 612 -6.11 -2.47 3.55
N GLU A 613 -5.04 -2.64 2.77
CA GLU A 613 -3.69 -2.90 3.24
C GLU A 613 -3.57 -4.28 3.92
N SER A 614 -2.74 -4.42 4.96
CA SER A 614 -2.64 -5.68 5.73
C SER A 614 -3.38 -5.61 7.07
N ALA A 615 -4.33 -4.67 7.20
CA ALA A 615 -5.14 -4.54 8.39
C ALA A 615 -6.14 -5.70 8.47
N CYS A 616 -6.36 -6.21 9.69
CA CYS A 616 -7.35 -7.25 9.91
C CYS A 616 -8.02 -7.08 11.27
N ALA A 617 -9.29 -7.44 11.33
CA ALA A 617 -9.98 -7.74 12.58
C ALA A 617 -9.99 -9.26 12.76
N VAL A 618 -9.63 -9.72 13.95
CA VAL A 618 -9.62 -11.13 14.30
C VAL A 618 -10.61 -11.35 15.42
N TRP A 619 -11.68 -12.04 15.13
CA TRP A 619 -12.62 -12.51 16.12
C TRP A 619 -12.31 -13.96 16.45
N LEU A 620 -12.24 -14.27 17.74
CA LEU A 620 -12.15 -15.64 18.22
C LEU A 620 -13.20 -15.89 19.28
N MET A 621 -13.65 -17.13 19.39
CA MET A 621 -14.57 -17.54 20.44
C MET A 621 -14.16 -18.91 20.95
N PHE A 622 -13.85 -18.98 22.24
CA PHE A 622 -13.75 -20.24 22.96
C PHE A 622 -15.13 -20.58 23.50
N ALA A 623 -15.50 -21.84 23.37
CA ALA A 623 -16.72 -22.36 23.95
C ALA A 623 -16.50 -23.75 24.53
N VAL A 624 -17.33 -24.11 25.50
CA VAL A 624 -17.38 -25.44 26.08
C VAL A 624 -18.84 -25.83 26.26
N LYS A 625 -19.15 -27.08 25.93
CA LYS A 625 -20.36 -27.76 26.41
C LYS A 625 -19.97 -28.89 27.34
N TYR A 626 -20.64 -29.00 28.48
CA TYR A 626 -20.34 -30.00 29.49
C TYR A 626 -21.60 -30.31 30.29
N ARG A 627 -21.66 -31.50 30.89
CA ARG A 627 -22.71 -31.84 31.84
C ARG A 627 -22.28 -31.35 33.22
N SER A 628 -23.09 -30.49 33.85
CA SER A 628 -22.81 -30.04 35.21
C SER A 628 -22.98 -31.23 36.16
N VAL A 629 -21.94 -31.51 36.95
CA VAL A 629 -22.08 -32.36 38.12
C VAL A 629 -22.69 -31.48 39.20
N LEU A 630 -23.90 -31.82 39.65
CA LEU A 630 -24.54 -31.17 40.79
C LEU A 630 -23.83 -31.56 42.08
#